data_AF-A0AAV4BG85-F1
#
_entry.id   AF-A0AAV4BG85-F1
#
_cell.length_a   1.000
_cell.length_b   1.000
_cell.length_c   1.000
_cell.angle_alpha   90.00
_cell.angle_beta   90.00
_cell.angle_gamma   90.00
#
_symmetry.space_group_name_H-M   'P 1'
#
loop_
_entity.id
_entity.type
_entity.pdbx_description
1 polymer ?
#
loop_
_entity_poly.entity_id
_entity_poly.type
_entity_poly.pdbx_seq_one_letter_code
_entity_poly.pdbx_strand_id
1 'polypeptide(L)'
;MAPGRHPASARKIKTDKISKIATWNVRTLHQKVKLENVVKEMERMNLNILGLAEVRWTGAGSMKLGSKTLIYSGGHTHERGIGILFDVMTAKKSRELVSNFR
;
A
#
# COMPACT_ATOMS: atom_id res chain seq x y z
N MET A 1 26.79 -21.10 -38.92
CA MET A 1 26.62 -19.89 -38.09
C MET A 1 25.31 -20.01 -37.32
N ALA A 2 25.35 -20.16 -36.00
CA ALA A 2 24.15 -20.14 -35.16
C ALA A 2 23.97 -18.74 -34.54
N PRO A 3 22.75 -18.20 -34.42
CA PRO A 3 22.55 -16.87 -33.86
C PRO A 3 22.91 -16.87 -32.37
N GLY A 4 23.76 -15.91 -31.97
CA GLY A 4 24.19 -15.73 -30.59
C GLY A 4 23.00 -15.44 -29.69
N ARG A 5 22.79 -16.28 -28.67
CA ARG A 5 21.87 -15.95 -27.57
C ARG A 5 22.50 -14.83 -26.76
N HIS A 6 21.92 -13.64 -26.83
CA HIS A 6 22.15 -12.63 -25.80
C HIS A 6 21.63 -13.19 -24.47
N PRO A 7 22.46 -13.34 -23.43
CA PRO A 7 21.95 -13.68 -22.11
C PRO A 7 21.08 -12.51 -21.65
N ALA A 8 19.79 -12.76 -21.43
CA ALA A 8 18.94 -11.83 -20.71
C ALA A 8 19.54 -11.68 -19.30
N SER A 9 20.23 -10.56 -19.07
CA SER A 9 20.72 -10.22 -17.74
C SER A 9 19.52 -9.83 -16.89
N ALA A 10 18.93 -10.82 -16.22
CA ALA A 10 17.92 -10.57 -15.20
C ALA A 10 18.58 -9.72 -14.11
N ARG A 11 18.18 -8.44 -14.00
CA ARG A 11 18.64 -7.54 -12.95
C ARG A 11 18.28 -8.18 -11.61
N LYS A 12 19.28 -8.72 -10.91
CA LYS A 12 19.12 -9.32 -9.58
C LYS A 12 18.71 -8.19 -8.63
N ILE A 13 17.42 -8.00 -8.42
CA ILE A 13 16.91 -7.03 -7.45
C ILE A 13 17.38 -7.55 -6.08
N LYS A 14 18.37 -6.88 -5.48
CA LYS A 14 18.78 -7.13 -4.10
C LYS A 14 17.58 -6.82 -3.21
N THR A 15 16.90 -7.85 -2.71
CA THR A 15 15.75 -7.73 -1.81
C THR A 15 16.23 -7.95 -0.36
N ASP A 16 17.13 -7.09 0.12
CA ASP A 16 17.74 -7.25 1.44
C ASP A 16 16.75 -7.02 2.60
N LYS A 17 15.50 -6.61 2.31
CA LYS A 17 14.41 -6.46 3.29
C LYS A 17 13.11 -7.07 2.78
N ILE A 18 12.64 -8.09 3.50
CA ILE A 18 11.30 -8.65 3.35
C ILE A 18 10.29 -7.57 3.77
N SER A 19 9.36 -7.23 2.88
CA SER A 19 8.23 -6.35 3.20
C SER A 19 7.05 -7.20 3.66
N LYS A 20 6.49 -6.89 4.83
CA LYS A 20 5.29 -7.56 5.34
C LYS A 20 4.04 -6.87 4.83
N ILE A 21 3.22 -7.63 4.12
CA ILE A 21 2.00 -7.14 3.47
C ILE A 21 0.83 -7.99 3.95
N ALA A 22 -0.30 -7.35 4.25
CA ALA A 22 -1.56 -8.05 4.50
C ALA A 22 -2.72 -7.32 3.82
N THR A 23 -3.88 -7.97 3.79
CA THR A 23 -5.14 -7.35 3.37
C THR A 23 -6.21 -7.57 4.42
N TRP A 24 -7.12 -6.60 4.57
CA TRP A 24 -8.25 -6.69 5.48
C TRP A 24 -9.51 -6.09 4.84
N ASN A 25 -10.55 -6.92 4.71
CA ASN A 25 -11.90 -6.43 4.47
C ASN A 25 -12.49 -5.84 5.76
N VAL A 26 -12.54 -4.50 5.83
CA VAL A 26 -13.00 -3.76 7.02
C VAL A 26 -14.50 -3.58 7.08
N ARG A 27 -15.21 -3.90 5.98
CA ARG A 27 -16.64 -3.65 5.72
C ARG A 27 -17.06 -2.16 5.78
N THR A 28 -16.50 -1.32 6.63
CA THR A 28 -16.66 0.14 6.56
C THR A 28 -15.67 0.84 7.47
N LEU A 29 -15.06 1.93 6.99
CA LEU A 29 -14.23 2.84 7.79
C LEU A 29 -14.94 4.17 8.10
N HIS A 30 -16.27 4.22 7.99
CA HIS A 30 -17.03 5.47 8.19
C HIS A 30 -16.88 6.07 9.61
N GLN A 31 -16.50 5.26 10.60
CA GLN A 31 -16.29 5.71 11.97
C GLN A 31 -14.79 5.89 12.24
N LYS A 32 -14.41 7.05 12.79
CA LYS A 32 -13.02 7.38 13.16
C LYS A 32 -12.36 6.31 14.03
N VAL A 33 -13.10 5.75 14.99
CA VAL A 33 -12.64 4.68 15.89
C VAL A 33 -12.16 3.44 15.12
N LYS A 34 -12.81 3.09 14.00
CA LYS A 34 -12.40 1.93 13.20
C LYS A 34 -11.05 2.16 12.52
N LEU A 35 -10.79 3.38 12.06
CA LEU A 35 -9.52 3.72 11.44
C LEU A 35 -8.36 3.62 12.44
N GLU A 36 -8.56 4.08 13.67
CA GLU A 36 -7.58 3.94 14.74
C GLU A 36 -7.28 2.48 15.06
N ASN A 37 -8.30 1.62 15.06
CA ASN A 37 -8.10 0.18 15.23
C ASN A 37 -7.29 -0.45 14.09
N VAL A 38 -7.55 -0.06 12.85
CA VAL A 38 -6.76 -0.53 11.69
C VAL A 38 -5.29 -0.14 11.83
N VAL A 39 -4.99 1.09 12.30
CA VAL A 39 -3.62 1.53 12.55
C VAL A 39 -2.97 0.70 13.67
N LYS A 40 -3.67 0.47 14.78
CA LYS A 40 -3.17 -0.36 15.89
C LYS A 40 -2.89 -1.80 15.44
N GLU A 41 -3.73 -2.39 14.61
CA GLU A 41 -3.53 -3.74 14.11
C GLU A 41 -2.33 -3.84 13.15
N MET A 42 -2.14 -2.83 12.29
CA MET A 42 -0.95 -2.74 11.45
C MET A 42 0.34 -2.70 12.28
N GLU A 43 0.33 -1.94 13.38
CA GLU A 43 1.44 -1.88 14.34
C GLU A 43 1.65 -3.20 15.08
N ARG A 44 0.58 -3.79 15.62
CA ARG A 44 0.61 -5.07 16.35
C ARG A 44 1.19 -6.19 15.51
N MET A 45 0.84 -6.24 14.23
CA MET A 45 1.33 -7.23 13.28
C MET A 45 2.68 -6.87 12.64
N ASN A 46 3.23 -5.69 12.95
CA ASN A 46 4.46 -5.15 12.36
C ASN A 46 4.44 -5.20 10.82
N LEU A 47 3.33 -4.74 10.22
CA LEU A 47 3.16 -4.70 8.76
C LEU A 47 3.79 -3.44 8.17
N ASN A 48 4.34 -3.55 6.97
CA ASN A 48 4.80 -2.40 6.20
C ASN A 48 3.68 -1.82 5.32
N ILE A 49 2.81 -2.70 4.81
CA ILE A 49 1.69 -2.36 3.95
C ILE A 49 0.45 -3.15 4.37
N LEU A 50 -0.69 -2.48 4.48
CA LEU A 50 -2.00 -3.08 4.72
C LEU A 50 -2.98 -2.59 3.64
N GLY A 51 -3.45 -3.52 2.80
CA GLY A 51 -4.56 -3.29 1.88
C GLY A 51 -5.90 -3.36 2.59
N LEU A 52 -6.80 -2.45 2.29
CA LEU A 52 -8.12 -2.34 2.90
C LEU A 52 -9.18 -2.47 1.81
N ALA A 53 -10.12 -3.39 2.00
CA ALA A 53 -11.27 -3.57 1.13
C ALA A 53 -12.56 -3.15 1.83
N GLU A 54 -13.56 -2.71 1.06
CA GLU A 54 -14.84 -2.22 1.56
C GLU A 54 -14.69 -1.04 2.54
N VAL A 55 -13.81 -0.09 2.24
CA VAL A 55 -13.69 1.15 3.03
C VAL A 55 -15.00 1.95 3.03
N ARG A 56 -15.75 1.89 1.92
CA ARG A 56 -17.04 2.58 1.72
C ARG A 56 -16.95 4.10 1.86
N TRP A 57 -15.80 4.68 1.53
CA TRP A 57 -15.63 6.13 1.38
C TRP A 57 -15.87 6.55 -0.07
N THR A 58 -16.27 7.79 -0.28
CA THR A 58 -16.46 8.37 -1.61
C THR A 58 -15.21 9.12 -2.06
N GLY A 59 -15.03 9.23 -3.38
CA GLY A 59 -13.91 9.93 -3.99
C GLY A 59 -12.55 9.27 -3.74
N ALA A 60 -11.47 10.00 -4.00
CA ALA A 60 -10.10 9.53 -3.79
C ALA A 60 -9.29 10.58 -3.04
N GLY A 61 -8.30 10.11 -2.28
CA GLY A 61 -7.48 11.01 -1.49
C GLY A 61 -6.36 10.31 -0.74
N SER A 62 -5.64 11.09 0.06
CA SER A 62 -4.62 10.58 0.97
C SER A 62 -4.65 11.34 2.29
N MET A 63 -4.30 10.65 3.37
CA MET A 63 -4.21 11.25 4.70
C MET A 63 -3.04 10.67 5.50
N LYS A 64 -2.45 11.49 6.37
CA LYS A 64 -1.45 11.06 7.34
C LYS A 64 -2.10 10.62 8.65
N LEU A 65 -1.66 9.49 9.17
CA LEU A 65 -2.09 8.87 10.43
C LEU A 65 -0.85 8.63 11.28
N GLY A 66 -0.35 9.70 11.93
CA GLY A 66 0.94 9.69 12.61
C GLY A 66 2.09 9.36 11.65
N SER A 67 2.78 8.24 11.88
CA SER A 67 3.88 7.73 11.04
C SER A 67 3.41 6.81 9.88
N LYS A 68 2.12 6.82 9.55
CA LYS A 68 1.53 6.03 8.46
C LYS A 68 0.83 6.94 7.47
N THR A 69 0.74 6.50 6.24
CA THR A 69 -0.03 7.19 5.18
C THR A 69 -1.09 6.24 4.66
N LEU A 70 -2.34 6.70 4.62
CA LEU A 70 -3.44 6.03 3.95
C LEU A 70 -3.69 6.73 2.61
N ILE A 71 -3.71 5.97 1.53
CA ILE A 71 -4.25 6.40 0.24
C ILE A 71 -5.53 5.60 0.01
N TYR A 72 -6.59 6.24 -0.46
CA TYR A 72 -7.85 5.57 -0.72
C TYR A 72 -8.47 6.00 -2.05
N SER A 73 -9.31 5.12 -2.57
CA SER A 73 -10.13 5.36 -3.74
C SER A 73 -11.49 4.69 -3.55
N GLY A 74 -12.54 5.44 -3.86
CA GLY A 74 -13.93 5.07 -3.66
C GLY A 74 -14.79 5.56 -4.82
N GLY A 75 -16.05 5.11 -4.83
CA GLY A 75 -17.03 5.50 -5.85
C GLY A 75 -17.72 6.83 -5.53
N HIS A 76 -18.81 7.08 -6.24
CA HIS A 76 -19.72 8.20 -5.97
C HIS A 76 -20.69 7.90 -4.80
N THR A 77 -20.85 6.62 -4.44
CA THR A 77 -21.71 6.14 -3.36
C THR A 77 -20.89 5.35 -2.31
N HIS A 78 -21.42 5.26 -1.08
CA HIS A 78 -20.77 4.59 0.07
C HIS A 78 -20.87 3.05 0.03
N GLU A 79 -20.70 2.44 -1.14
CA GLU A 79 -20.87 0.99 -1.32
C GLU A 79 -19.55 0.25 -1.49
N ARG A 80 -18.59 0.91 -2.14
CA ARG A 80 -17.32 0.33 -2.60
C ARG A 80 -16.14 1.16 -2.12
N GLY A 81 -14.94 0.65 -2.36
CA GLY A 81 -13.71 1.39 -2.21
C GLY A 81 -12.58 0.53 -1.67
N ILE A 82 -11.37 0.99 -1.94
CA ILE A 82 -10.12 0.40 -1.48
C ILE A 82 -9.27 1.44 -0.75
N GLY A 83 -8.43 0.96 0.14
CA GLY A 83 -7.40 1.75 0.80
C GLY A 83 -6.08 1.00 0.85
N ILE A 84 -4.97 1.74 0.86
CA ILE A 84 -3.64 1.19 1.15
C ILE A 84 -3.04 2.04 2.25
N LEU A 85 -2.79 1.40 3.40
CA LEU A 85 -2.10 1.98 4.54
C LEU A 85 -0.65 1.48 4.54
N PHE A 86 0.32 2.39 4.66
CA PHE A 86 1.74 2.02 4.62
C PHE A 86 2.60 2.92 5.52
N ASP A 87 3.73 2.38 5.96
CA ASP A 87 4.68 3.09 6.82
C ASP A 87 5.48 4.18 6.07
N VAL A 88 6.13 5.08 6.81
CA VAL A 88 6.96 6.17 6.24
C VAL A 88 8.07 5.65 5.33
N MET A 89 8.69 4.51 5.66
CA MET A 89 9.82 3.99 4.90
C MET A 89 9.36 3.50 3.53
N THR A 90 8.22 2.82 3.48
CA THR A 90 7.56 2.36 2.27
C THR A 90 7.12 3.56 1.43
N ALA A 91 6.59 4.61 2.06
CA ALA A 91 6.22 5.85 1.38
C ALA A 91 7.39 6.58 0.70
N LYS A 92 8.58 6.53 1.31
CA LYS A 92 9.80 7.14 0.74
C LYS A 92 10.31 6.33 -0.44
N LYS A 93 10.41 5.00 -0.27
CA LYS A 93 10.85 4.08 -1.34
C LYS A 93 9.95 4.13 -2.56
N SER A 94 8.63 4.19 -2.37
CA SER A 94 7.68 4.25 -3.49
C SER A 94 7.84 5.54 -4.29
N ARG A 95 8.08 6.69 -3.64
CA ARG A 95 8.36 7.96 -4.33
C ARG A 95 9.66 7.90 -5.14
N GLU A 96 10.73 7.37 -4.56
CA GLU A 96 12.02 7.20 -5.24
C GLU A 96 11.90 6.30 -6.46
N LEU A 97 11.16 5.18 -6.33
CA LEU A 97 10.88 4.30 -7.46
C LEU A 97 10.15 5.05 -8.57
N VAL A 98 9.06 5.74 -8.25
CA VAL A 98 8.27 6.49 -9.24
C VAL A 98 9.08 7.60 -9.90
N SER A 99 9.97 8.29 -9.17
CA SER A 99 10.84 9.32 -9.76
C SER A 99 11.87 8.75 -10.74
N ASN A 100 12.30 7.51 -10.57
CA ASN A 100 13.28 6.85 -11.43
C ASN A 100 12.67 6.30 -12.74
N PHE A 101 11.35 6.39 -12.92
CA PHE A 101 10.66 6.02 -14.16
C PHE A 101 10.37 7.23 -15.08
N ARG A 102 10.78 8.44 -14.69
CA ARG A 102 10.81 9.63 -15.55
C ARG A 102 12.17 9.78 -16.20
#